data_AF-A0A5M5BZB5-F1
#
_entry.id   AF-A0A5M5BZB5-F1
#
_cell.length_a   1.000
_cell.length_b   1.000
_cell.length_c   1.000
_cell.angle_alpha   90.00
_cell.angle_beta   90.00
_cell.angle_gamma   90.00
#
_symmetry.space_group_name_H-M   'P 1'
#
loop_
_entity.id
_entity.type
_entity.pdbx_description
1 polymer ?
#
loop_
_entity_poly.entity_id
_entity_poly.type
_entity_poly.pdbx_seq_one_letter_code
_entity_poly.pdbx_strand_id
1 'polypeptide(L)'
;MRLIYNDALNKRIAPYLERLTKKRTSLDKETMALLDVFMQYFNMDTRYGAYSDKLEPCIIYIIQEEKIKSVANLFDGKLIKLLHYLLGDEYAHLFHTYLKLKARCPYTHGYSRRSQRSANPLLHIGHVIDALTQFLKLRATGFTDQAILNGGNTPEEIEAYKDSMNCQNWMAAQIAEGNQTVIEYLNNVLTSENNANRLNQGHLQAIAVSGYRPLLELEGKLLLAAKLQEGLRQAIVETMDEGCPESYLHLFSVICDNGLQRFASVKRGIAVSTGIGEQDSSERITNKYVELIHRFLNDRKQAHSALQSKDTVELYLALWSIGFYNTEEIQTLVPEIIKKGAKYQVQTLLYFLRCTQYSGMNHRISKNAFERWYKEPSVVAAILPLYLSGLYLSRYGGHKDAPSLHDYFDSKEEAVRHYEYLKQIYQSISAKEIYSPYVFPWESTELTRSEIVLKMAYITWMTNNSALKDDLCSYLPSLDT
;
A
#
# COMPACT_ATOMS: atom_id res chain seq x y z
N MET A 1 -24.22 -17.75 3.89
CA MET A 1 -23.18 -16.73 3.70
C MET A 1 -21.91 -17.23 4.32
N ARG A 2 -20.87 -17.39 3.53
CA ARG A 2 -19.51 -17.68 4.01
C ARG A 2 -18.68 -16.40 4.03
N LEU A 3 -17.96 -16.15 5.11
CA LEU A 3 -17.08 -14.98 5.25
C LEU A 3 -15.64 -15.30 4.86
N ILE A 4 -15.22 -16.56 5.01
CA ILE A 4 -13.83 -17.03 4.86
C ILE A 4 -13.77 -18.45 4.32
N TYR A 5 -12.61 -18.88 3.83
CA TYR A 5 -12.38 -20.24 3.30
C TYR A 5 -12.14 -21.27 4.41
N ASN A 6 -13.05 -21.37 5.38
CA ASN A 6 -13.02 -22.36 6.45
C ASN A 6 -14.46 -22.69 6.89
N ASP A 7 -14.93 -23.90 6.61
CA ASP A 7 -16.32 -24.28 6.86
C ASP A 7 -16.64 -24.41 8.36
N ALA A 8 -15.70 -24.90 9.16
CA ALA A 8 -15.88 -25.04 10.60
C ALA A 8 -16.05 -23.67 11.28
N LEU A 9 -15.21 -22.70 10.90
CA LEU A 9 -15.27 -21.34 11.43
C LEU A 9 -16.49 -20.58 10.88
N ASN A 10 -16.85 -20.77 9.60
CA ASN A 10 -18.11 -20.25 9.05
C ASN A 10 -19.33 -20.74 9.85
N LYS A 11 -19.35 -22.03 10.23
CA LYS A 11 -20.42 -22.59 11.07
C LYS A 11 -20.49 -21.93 12.44
N ARG A 12 -19.34 -21.61 13.04
CA ARG A 12 -19.25 -20.89 14.33
C ARG A 12 -19.79 -19.47 14.26
N ILE A 13 -19.45 -18.71 13.21
CA ILE A 13 -19.83 -17.30 13.07
C ILE A 13 -21.24 -17.09 12.48
N ALA A 14 -21.80 -18.10 11.80
CA ALA A 14 -23.10 -18.00 11.12
C ALA A 14 -24.24 -17.45 12.01
N PRO A 15 -24.41 -17.86 13.29
CA PRO A 15 -25.48 -17.32 14.12
C PRO A 15 -25.42 -15.80 14.32
N TYR A 16 -24.21 -15.24 14.43
CA TYR A 16 -24.01 -13.81 14.57
C TYR A 16 -24.39 -13.07 13.27
N LEU A 17 -23.94 -13.61 12.13
CA LEU A 17 -24.20 -13.04 10.81
C LEU A 17 -25.69 -13.11 10.45
N GLU A 18 -26.37 -14.21 10.74
CA GLU A 18 -27.82 -14.33 10.58
C GLU A 18 -28.59 -13.31 11.42
N ARG A 19 -28.11 -13.03 12.64
CA ARG A 19 -28.73 -12.04 13.52
C ARG A 19 -28.64 -10.63 12.93
N LEU A 20 -27.50 -10.27 12.34
CA LEU A 20 -27.34 -8.99 11.62
C LEU A 20 -28.33 -8.90 10.46
N THR A 21 -28.48 -9.96 9.67
CA THR A 21 -29.43 -9.95 8.54
C THR A 21 -30.88 -9.89 9.00
N LYS A 22 -31.26 -10.64 10.04
CA LYS A 22 -32.64 -10.68 10.56
C LYS A 22 -33.07 -9.38 11.23
N LYS A 23 -32.15 -8.69 11.92
CA LYS A 23 -32.44 -7.45 12.65
C LYS A 23 -32.20 -6.18 11.83
N ARG A 24 -31.88 -6.26 10.53
CA ARG A 24 -31.56 -5.06 9.73
C ARG A 24 -32.70 -4.05 9.60
N THR A 25 -33.95 -4.49 9.78
CA THR A 25 -35.14 -3.63 9.72
C THR A 25 -35.22 -2.62 10.87
N SER A 26 -34.40 -2.76 11.92
CA SER A 26 -34.28 -1.76 12.98
C SER A 26 -33.38 -0.57 12.60
N LEU A 27 -32.69 -0.64 11.45
CA LEU A 27 -31.81 0.42 10.97
C LEU A 27 -32.59 1.48 10.17
N ASP A 28 -32.10 2.71 10.19
CA ASP A 28 -32.57 3.72 9.24
C ASP A 28 -32.21 3.35 7.80
N LYS A 29 -32.93 3.95 6.84
CA LYS A 29 -32.84 3.60 5.41
C LYS A 29 -31.41 3.72 4.86
N GLU A 30 -30.67 4.74 5.30
CA GLU A 30 -29.30 4.99 4.85
C GLU A 30 -28.35 3.90 5.38
N THR A 31 -28.40 3.64 6.69
CA THR A 31 -27.56 2.61 7.32
C THR A 31 -27.88 1.21 6.79
N MET A 32 -29.14 0.91 6.51
CA MET A 32 -29.55 -0.36 5.90
C MET A 32 -29.00 -0.53 4.48
N ALA A 33 -29.01 0.53 3.66
CA ALA A 33 -28.44 0.49 2.32
C ALA A 33 -26.92 0.26 2.35
N LEU A 34 -26.22 0.91 3.29
CA LEU A 34 -24.79 0.68 3.50
C LEU A 34 -24.53 -0.76 3.96
N LEU A 35 -25.32 -1.27 4.92
CA LEU A 35 -25.22 -2.65 5.38
C LEU A 35 -25.34 -3.64 4.21
N ASP A 36 -26.32 -3.45 3.32
CA ASP A 36 -26.51 -4.34 2.17
C ASP A 36 -25.27 -4.38 1.25
N VAL A 37 -24.62 -3.23 1.01
CA VAL A 37 -23.37 -3.15 0.22
C VAL A 37 -22.23 -3.91 0.91
N PHE A 38 -22.03 -3.70 2.21
CA PHE A 38 -20.96 -4.36 2.97
C PHE A 38 -21.19 -5.87 3.08
N MET A 39 -22.41 -6.31 3.42
CA MET A 39 -22.75 -7.72 3.56
C MET A 39 -22.65 -8.48 2.23
N GLN A 40 -22.98 -7.84 1.12
CA GLN A 40 -22.77 -8.41 -0.21
C GLN A 40 -21.29 -8.65 -0.51
N TYR A 41 -20.41 -7.72 -0.14
CA TYR A 41 -18.98 -7.86 -0.29
C TYR A 41 -18.38 -8.94 0.63
N PHE A 42 -18.82 -8.99 1.88
CA PHE A 42 -18.37 -9.99 2.86
C PHE A 42 -18.78 -11.42 2.50
N ASN A 43 -19.86 -11.59 1.74
CA ASN A 43 -20.31 -12.90 1.32
C ASN A 43 -19.41 -13.46 0.21
N MET A 44 -18.49 -14.35 0.56
CA MET A 44 -17.60 -15.01 -0.39
C MET A 44 -18.34 -15.78 -1.49
N ASP A 45 -19.53 -16.29 -1.21
CA ASP A 45 -20.36 -17.00 -2.20
C ASP A 45 -20.76 -16.10 -3.38
N THR A 46 -20.74 -14.78 -3.18
CA THR A 46 -21.06 -13.77 -4.19
C THR A 46 -19.88 -12.88 -4.58
N ARG A 47 -18.72 -13.07 -3.96
CA ARG A 47 -17.56 -12.16 -4.06
C ARG A 47 -16.77 -12.28 -5.37
N TYR A 48 -16.86 -13.42 -6.07
CA TYR A 48 -16.10 -13.70 -7.30
C TYR A 48 -16.89 -13.43 -8.60
N GLY A 49 -17.84 -12.49 -8.58
CA GLY A 49 -18.59 -12.02 -9.76
C GLY A 49 -18.63 -10.49 -9.85
N ALA A 50 -19.37 -9.95 -10.83
CA ALA A 50 -19.50 -8.51 -11.16
C ALA A 50 -20.05 -7.57 -10.05
N TYR A 51 -20.11 -8.04 -8.80
CA TYR A 51 -20.69 -7.36 -7.65
C TYR A 51 -19.66 -6.97 -6.57
N SER A 52 -18.38 -7.38 -6.72
CA SER A 52 -17.28 -6.85 -5.89
C SER A 52 -17.07 -5.34 -6.07
N ASP A 53 -17.68 -4.76 -7.09
CA ASP A 53 -17.31 -3.44 -7.62
C ASP A 53 -18.11 -2.30 -7.00
N LYS A 54 -18.94 -2.55 -5.98
CA LYS A 54 -19.78 -1.51 -5.34
C LYS A 54 -19.20 -0.95 -4.04
N LEU A 55 -18.50 -1.77 -3.24
CA LEU A 55 -18.07 -1.36 -1.91
C LEU A 55 -17.02 -0.24 -1.97
N GLU A 56 -15.98 -0.42 -2.78
CA GLU A 56 -14.92 0.57 -2.92
C GLU A 56 -15.45 1.90 -3.48
N PRO A 57 -16.23 1.96 -4.58
CA PRO A 57 -16.86 3.21 -5.02
C PRO A 57 -17.76 3.86 -3.97
N CYS A 58 -18.49 3.06 -3.18
CA CYS A 58 -19.32 3.58 -2.09
C CYS A 58 -18.46 4.27 -1.02
N ILE A 59 -17.36 3.65 -0.59
CA ILE A 59 -16.41 4.24 0.37
C ILE A 59 -15.76 5.50 -0.22
N ILE A 60 -15.33 5.47 -1.49
CA ILE A 60 -14.76 6.64 -2.18
C ILE A 60 -15.76 7.81 -2.19
N TYR A 61 -17.02 7.53 -2.52
CA TYR A 61 -18.08 8.55 -2.51
C TYR A 61 -18.25 9.18 -1.13
N ILE A 62 -18.29 8.37 -0.07
CA ILE A 62 -18.40 8.87 1.32
C ILE A 62 -17.19 9.73 1.69
N ILE A 63 -15.97 9.28 1.35
CA ILE A 63 -14.73 10.05 1.57
C ILE A 63 -14.82 11.43 0.91
N GLN A 64 -15.30 11.48 -0.34
CA GLN A 64 -15.43 12.73 -1.10
C GLN A 64 -16.52 13.64 -0.54
N GLU A 65 -17.70 13.09 -0.24
CA GLU A 65 -18.86 13.82 0.27
C GLU A 65 -18.59 14.42 1.64
N GLU A 66 -18.02 13.64 2.56
CA GLU A 66 -17.69 14.07 3.93
C GLU A 66 -16.31 14.76 4.01
N LYS A 67 -15.58 14.86 2.90
CA LYS A 67 -14.24 15.47 2.79
C LYS A 67 -13.24 14.89 3.80
N ILE A 68 -13.26 13.57 3.96
CA ILE A 68 -12.42 12.86 4.93
C ILE A 68 -10.97 12.92 4.48
N LYS A 69 -10.11 13.51 5.31
CA LYS A 69 -8.67 13.67 5.01
C LYS A 69 -7.79 12.57 5.58
N SER A 70 -8.28 11.86 6.59
CA SER A 70 -7.51 10.84 7.31
C SER A 70 -8.30 9.55 7.45
N VAL A 71 -7.65 8.41 7.19
CA VAL A 71 -8.20 7.07 7.44
C VAL A 71 -8.62 6.89 8.90
N ALA A 72 -7.97 7.60 9.83
CA ALA A 72 -8.34 7.59 11.25
C ALA A 72 -9.80 8.02 11.50
N ASN A 73 -10.37 8.83 10.61
CA ASN A 73 -11.70 9.41 10.72
C ASN A 73 -12.71 8.78 9.77
N LEU A 74 -12.34 7.73 9.04
CA LEU A 74 -13.18 7.15 7.98
C LEU A 74 -14.56 6.70 8.48
N PHE A 75 -14.64 6.26 9.74
CA PHE A 75 -15.87 5.75 10.34
C PHE A 75 -16.53 6.72 11.32
N ASP A 76 -16.08 7.98 11.41
CA ASP A 76 -16.63 8.94 12.39
C ASP A 76 -17.96 9.57 11.91
N GLY A 77 -18.20 9.57 10.60
CA GLY A 77 -19.39 10.15 9.95
C GLY A 77 -20.46 9.10 9.64
N LYS A 78 -20.94 9.08 8.39
CA LYS A 78 -22.02 8.18 7.90
C LYS A 78 -21.82 6.70 8.23
N LEU A 79 -20.58 6.23 8.31
CA LEU A 79 -20.27 4.83 8.58
C LEU A 79 -20.32 4.44 10.07
N ILE A 80 -20.44 5.39 11.01
CA ILE A 80 -20.37 5.09 12.46
C ILE A 80 -21.46 4.13 12.91
N LYS A 81 -22.71 4.38 12.51
CA LYS A 81 -23.87 3.55 12.88
C LYS A 81 -23.72 2.14 12.34
N LEU A 82 -23.23 2.00 11.10
CA LEU A 82 -22.95 0.71 10.49
C LEU A 82 -21.87 -0.04 11.27
N LEU A 83 -20.80 0.63 11.67
CA LEU A 83 -19.71 0.02 12.43
C LEU A 83 -20.19 -0.57 13.76
N HIS A 84 -20.91 0.23 14.55
CA HIS A 84 -21.51 -0.23 15.81
C HIS A 84 -22.51 -1.37 15.59
N TYR A 85 -23.28 -1.32 14.51
CA TYR A 85 -24.20 -2.40 14.17
C TYR A 85 -23.48 -3.72 13.86
N LEU A 86 -22.42 -3.66 13.04
CA LEU A 86 -21.65 -4.82 12.62
C LEU A 86 -20.84 -5.43 13.78
N LEU A 87 -20.18 -4.59 14.57
CA LEU A 87 -19.17 -5.03 15.53
C LEU A 87 -19.64 -4.98 17.00
N GLY A 88 -20.66 -4.19 17.31
CA GLY A 88 -20.97 -3.80 18.69
C GLY A 88 -19.93 -2.83 19.27
N ASP A 89 -20.22 -2.26 20.43
CA ASP A 89 -19.49 -1.10 20.95
C ASP A 89 -18.00 -1.36 21.21
N GLU A 90 -17.67 -2.49 21.83
CA GLU A 90 -16.28 -2.86 22.15
C GLU A 90 -15.41 -3.00 20.89
N TYR A 91 -15.87 -3.78 19.91
CA TYR A 91 -15.09 -4.01 18.68
C TYR A 91 -15.14 -2.81 17.74
N ALA A 92 -16.20 -2.00 17.77
CA ALA A 92 -16.25 -0.73 17.05
C ALA A 92 -15.19 0.24 17.60
N HIS A 93 -15.08 0.37 18.93
CA HIS A 93 -14.04 1.16 19.58
C HIS A 93 -12.63 0.67 19.21
N LEU A 94 -12.36 -0.64 19.31
CA LEU A 94 -11.08 -1.21 18.90
C LEU A 94 -10.78 -0.97 17.42
N PHE A 95 -11.79 -1.04 16.55
CA PHE A 95 -11.62 -0.75 15.12
C PHE A 95 -11.25 0.72 14.88
N HIS A 96 -11.89 1.66 15.59
CA HIS A 96 -11.48 3.07 15.54
C HIS A 96 -10.04 3.27 16.01
N THR A 97 -9.62 2.59 17.09
CA THR A 97 -8.22 2.63 17.54
C THR A 97 -7.28 2.08 16.47
N TYR A 98 -7.63 0.96 15.82
CA TYR A 98 -6.87 0.45 14.69
C TYR A 98 -6.74 1.47 13.54
N LEU A 99 -7.82 2.18 13.17
CA LEU A 99 -7.75 3.20 12.11
C LEU A 99 -6.80 4.35 12.47
N LYS A 100 -6.76 4.76 13.74
CA LYS A 100 -5.80 5.77 14.24
C LYS A 100 -4.35 5.29 14.13
N LEU A 101 -4.08 4.02 14.45
CA LEU A 101 -2.76 3.42 14.23
C LEU A 101 -2.42 3.37 12.74
N LYS A 102 -3.36 2.92 11.91
CA LYS A 102 -3.14 2.73 10.47
C LYS A 102 -2.84 4.04 9.74
N ALA A 103 -3.39 5.17 10.19
CA ALA A 103 -3.06 6.50 9.65
C ALA A 103 -1.57 6.88 9.78
N ARG A 104 -0.84 6.24 10.71
CA ARG A 104 0.60 6.41 10.91
C ARG A 104 1.43 5.27 10.32
N CYS A 105 0.81 4.24 9.76
CA CYS A 105 1.51 3.11 9.18
C CYS A 105 1.54 3.22 7.64
N PRO A 106 2.46 2.52 6.97
CA PRO A 106 2.51 2.53 5.52
C PRO A 106 1.22 2.05 4.87
N TYR A 107 0.88 2.69 3.75
CA TYR A 107 -0.22 2.27 2.89
C TYR A 107 0.27 1.35 1.77
N THR A 108 1.58 1.29 1.52
CA THR A 108 2.16 0.38 0.53
C THR A 108 2.15 -1.06 1.04
N HIS A 109 1.90 -2.03 0.17
CA HIS A 109 1.79 -3.45 0.54
C HIS A 109 2.40 -4.39 -0.52
N GLY A 110 2.51 -5.68 -0.15
CA GLY A 110 3.05 -6.74 -1.02
C GLY A 110 4.57 -6.70 -1.18
N TYR A 111 5.06 -7.44 -2.19
CA TYR A 111 6.50 -7.57 -2.46
C TYR A 111 7.16 -6.27 -2.94
N SER A 112 6.37 -5.36 -3.53
CA SER A 112 6.83 -4.08 -4.06
C SER A 112 6.58 -2.90 -3.11
N ARG A 113 6.23 -3.15 -1.84
CA ARG A 113 6.01 -2.08 -0.84
C ARG A 113 7.30 -1.32 -0.54
N ARG A 114 7.22 -0.03 -0.21
CA ARG A 114 8.39 0.84 -0.03
C ARG A 114 8.21 1.80 1.14
N SER A 115 7.69 1.30 2.27
CA SER A 115 7.46 2.03 3.53
C SER A 115 6.94 3.46 3.40
N GLN A 116 6.05 3.72 2.44
CA GLN A 116 5.50 5.05 2.20
C GLN A 116 4.25 5.27 3.05
N ARG A 117 4.12 6.46 3.65
CA ARG A 117 3.03 6.79 4.58
C ARG A 117 2.20 7.95 4.09
N SER A 118 0.90 7.88 4.35
CA SER A 118 -0.04 8.97 4.14
C SER A 118 -1.27 8.68 4.99
N ALA A 119 -1.89 9.73 5.53
CA ALA A 119 -3.16 9.59 6.22
C ALA A 119 -4.33 9.43 5.24
N ASN A 120 -4.15 9.72 3.94
CA ASN A 120 -5.22 9.76 2.96
C ASN A 120 -6.02 8.44 2.91
N PRO A 121 -7.33 8.46 3.20
CA PRO A 121 -8.13 7.24 3.31
C PRO A 121 -8.21 6.45 2.01
N LEU A 122 -8.08 7.10 0.84
CA LEU A 122 -8.11 6.42 -0.46
C LEU A 122 -6.99 5.39 -0.62
N LEU A 123 -5.85 5.60 0.03
CA LEU A 123 -4.71 4.70 -0.03
C LEU A 123 -4.85 3.49 0.91
N HIS A 124 -5.83 3.51 1.81
CA HIS A 124 -6.00 2.49 2.84
C HIS A 124 -7.26 1.65 2.66
N ILE A 125 -8.08 1.88 1.64
CA ILE A 125 -9.38 1.21 1.46
C ILE A 125 -9.25 -0.31 1.56
N GLY A 126 -8.31 -0.92 0.82
CA GLY A 126 -8.06 -2.36 0.90
C GLY A 126 -7.72 -2.84 2.31
N HIS A 127 -6.79 -2.15 2.99
CA HIS A 127 -6.41 -2.47 4.37
C HIS A 127 -7.57 -2.33 5.36
N VAL A 128 -8.42 -1.32 5.19
CA VAL A 128 -9.59 -1.08 6.04
C VAL A 128 -10.62 -2.18 5.84
N ILE A 129 -10.90 -2.57 4.60
CA ILE A 129 -11.87 -3.62 4.28
C ILE A 129 -11.38 -4.98 4.81
N ASP A 130 -10.11 -5.30 4.63
CA ASP A 130 -9.51 -6.54 5.15
C ASP A 130 -9.54 -6.56 6.68
N ALA A 131 -9.19 -5.44 7.32
CA ALA A 131 -9.27 -5.33 8.78
C ALA A 131 -10.71 -5.45 9.28
N LEU A 132 -11.68 -4.78 8.65
CA LEU A 132 -13.08 -4.85 9.05
C LEU A 132 -13.62 -6.28 8.94
N THR A 133 -13.23 -7.00 7.87
CA THR A 133 -13.56 -8.43 7.69
C THR A 133 -12.98 -9.27 8.83
N GLN A 134 -11.72 -9.03 9.22
CA GLN A 134 -11.08 -9.72 10.34
C GLN A 134 -11.79 -9.39 11.68
N PHE A 135 -12.09 -8.13 11.95
CA PHE A 135 -12.79 -7.71 13.17
C PHE A 135 -14.19 -8.33 13.26
N LEU A 136 -14.96 -8.30 12.16
CA LEU A 136 -16.27 -8.93 12.10
C LEU A 136 -16.20 -10.43 12.34
N LYS A 137 -15.21 -11.12 11.73
CA LYS A 137 -14.95 -12.54 11.96
C LYS A 137 -14.70 -12.82 13.43
N LEU A 138 -13.75 -12.12 14.05
CA LEU A 138 -13.38 -12.30 15.46
C LEU A 138 -14.57 -12.02 16.38
N ARG A 139 -15.27 -10.90 16.17
CA ARG A 139 -16.47 -10.53 16.92
C ARG A 139 -17.55 -11.62 16.85
N ALA A 140 -17.75 -12.18 15.68
CA ALA A 140 -18.79 -13.18 15.40
C ALA A 140 -18.49 -14.54 16.03
N THR A 141 -17.22 -14.86 16.35
CA THR A 141 -16.88 -16.10 17.08
C THR A 141 -17.44 -16.11 18.50
N GLY A 142 -17.60 -14.93 19.11
CA GLY A 142 -17.95 -14.76 20.51
C GLY A 142 -16.86 -15.23 21.47
N PHE A 143 -15.61 -15.34 21.01
CA PHE A 143 -14.47 -15.74 21.84
C PHE A 143 -14.03 -14.64 22.79
N THR A 144 -13.43 -15.07 23.91
CA THR A 144 -12.66 -14.20 24.79
C THR A 144 -11.33 -13.86 24.13
N ASP A 145 -10.66 -12.82 24.64
CA ASP A 145 -9.31 -12.43 24.19
C ASP A 145 -8.35 -13.64 24.21
N GLN A 146 -8.35 -14.41 25.29
CA GLN A 146 -7.48 -15.59 25.40
C GLN A 146 -7.80 -16.66 24.35
N ALA A 147 -9.07 -16.91 24.07
CA ALA A 147 -9.47 -17.88 23.04
C ALA A 147 -9.10 -17.40 21.63
N ILE A 148 -9.16 -16.08 21.36
CA ILE A 148 -8.67 -15.51 20.11
C ILE A 148 -7.15 -15.71 19.97
N LEU A 149 -6.38 -15.43 21.02
CA LEU A 149 -4.92 -15.61 21.04
C LEU A 149 -4.50 -17.08 20.87
N ASN A 150 -5.31 -18.01 21.39
CA ASN A 150 -5.08 -19.44 21.24
C ASN A 150 -5.54 -19.99 19.87
N GLY A 151 -6.42 -19.28 19.17
CA GLY A 151 -7.06 -19.73 17.93
C GLY A 151 -8.32 -20.60 18.16
N GLY A 152 -8.82 -20.71 19.39
CA GLY A 152 -9.97 -21.52 19.78
C GLY A 152 -10.03 -21.75 21.29
N ASN A 153 -11.14 -22.30 21.81
CA ASN A 153 -11.29 -22.67 23.22
C ASN A 153 -10.79 -24.08 23.51
N THR A 154 -10.85 -24.97 22.52
CA THR A 154 -10.48 -26.38 22.65
C THR A 154 -9.42 -26.76 21.61
N PRO A 155 -8.62 -27.82 21.84
CA PRO A 155 -7.66 -28.30 20.86
C PRO A 155 -8.29 -28.59 19.48
N GLU A 156 -9.52 -29.08 19.45
CA GLU A 156 -10.27 -29.35 18.22
C GLU A 156 -10.62 -28.05 17.49
N GLU A 157 -11.06 -27.02 18.21
CA GLU A 157 -11.31 -25.69 17.63
C GLU A 157 -10.00 -25.08 17.08
N ILE A 158 -8.92 -25.16 17.86
CA ILE A 158 -7.61 -24.62 17.47
C ILE A 158 -7.12 -25.25 16.16
N GLU A 159 -7.21 -26.58 16.04
CA GLU A 159 -6.82 -27.26 14.80
C GLU A 159 -7.81 -26.99 13.66
N ALA A 160 -9.11 -26.98 13.92
CA ALA A 160 -10.13 -26.72 12.89
C ALA A 160 -10.06 -25.29 12.33
N TYR A 161 -9.62 -24.32 13.11
CA TYR A 161 -9.56 -22.90 12.73
C TYR A 161 -8.15 -22.41 12.37
N LYS A 162 -7.20 -23.35 12.31
CA LYS A 162 -5.82 -23.08 11.92
C LYS A 162 -5.75 -22.29 10.62
N ASP A 163 -4.80 -21.35 10.58
CA ASP A 163 -4.57 -20.41 9.48
C ASP A 163 -5.75 -19.47 9.14
N SER A 164 -6.87 -19.57 9.87
CA SER A 164 -8.10 -18.82 9.62
C SER A 164 -8.42 -17.80 10.73
N MET A 165 -7.65 -17.80 11.83
CA MET A 165 -7.82 -16.95 13.02
C MET A 165 -6.84 -15.77 13.07
N ASN A 166 -6.44 -15.25 11.91
CA ASN A 166 -5.62 -14.03 11.79
C ASN A 166 -6.25 -12.89 12.61
N CYS A 167 -5.47 -12.33 13.55
CA CYS A 167 -5.90 -11.38 14.56
C CYS A 167 -4.91 -10.22 14.78
N GLN A 168 -3.92 -10.05 13.91
CA GLN A 168 -2.86 -9.04 14.06
C GLN A 168 -3.36 -7.60 14.15
N ASN A 169 -4.38 -7.24 13.36
CA ASN A 169 -4.97 -5.89 13.41
C ASN A 169 -5.73 -5.64 14.72
N TRP A 170 -6.39 -6.69 15.23
CA TRP A 170 -7.08 -6.65 16.52
C TRP A 170 -6.07 -6.60 17.68
N MET A 171 -4.99 -7.40 17.63
CA MET A 171 -3.91 -7.35 18.62
C MET A 171 -3.27 -5.97 18.67
N ALA A 172 -2.98 -5.34 17.53
CA ALA A 172 -2.44 -3.99 17.49
C ALA A 172 -3.34 -2.96 18.20
N ALA A 173 -4.66 -3.04 17.98
CA ALA A 173 -5.62 -2.19 18.67
C ALA A 173 -5.67 -2.47 20.18
N GLN A 174 -5.69 -3.74 20.57
CA GLN A 174 -5.71 -4.14 21.99
C GLN A 174 -4.46 -3.68 22.75
N ILE A 175 -3.28 -3.74 22.12
CA ILE A 175 -2.04 -3.21 22.69
C ILE A 175 -2.16 -1.69 22.91
N ALA A 176 -2.69 -0.96 21.91
CA ALA A 176 -2.87 0.49 22.01
C ALA A 176 -3.89 0.90 23.09
N GLU A 177 -4.90 0.06 23.36
CA GLU A 177 -5.84 0.24 24.49
C GLU A 177 -5.29 -0.27 25.84
N GLY A 178 -4.07 -0.82 25.88
CA GLY A 178 -3.41 -1.25 27.12
C GLY A 178 -3.90 -2.59 27.67
N ASN A 179 -4.48 -3.46 26.84
CA ASN A 179 -4.95 -4.78 27.24
C ASN A 179 -3.80 -5.68 27.71
N GLN A 180 -3.71 -5.90 29.03
CA GLN A 180 -2.62 -6.66 29.64
C GLN A 180 -2.58 -8.12 29.18
N THR A 181 -3.72 -8.76 28.94
CA THR A 181 -3.78 -10.15 28.45
C THR A 181 -3.01 -10.31 27.14
N VAL A 182 -3.22 -9.38 26.20
CA VAL A 182 -2.56 -9.40 24.88
C VAL A 182 -1.08 -9.03 25.00
N ILE A 183 -0.75 -8.04 25.83
CA ILE A 183 0.63 -7.59 26.05
C ILE A 183 1.46 -8.70 26.69
N GLU A 184 0.95 -9.35 27.74
CA GLU A 184 1.62 -10.46 28.43
C GLU A 184 1.75 -11.68 27.52
N TYR A 185 0.73 -11.99 26.72
CA TYR A 185 0.82 -13.04 25.71
C TYR A 185 1.97 -12.80 24.74
N LEU A 186 2.08 -11.61 24.16
CA LEU A 186 3.16 -11.28 23.22
C LEU A 186 4.53 -11.24 23.89
N ASN A 187 4.62 -10.78 25.15
CA ASN A 187 5.84 -10.86 25.93
C ASN A 187 6.31 -12.31 26.06
N ASN A 188 5.41 -13.21 26.48
CA ASN A 188 5.71 -14.64 26.60
C ASN A 188 6.10 -15.27 25.25
N VAL A 189 5.45 -14.89 24.15
CA VAL A 189 5.82 -15.37 22.81
C VAL A 189 7.24 -14.94 22.42
N LEU A 190 7.66 -13.72 22.75
CA LEU A 190 8.99 -13.20 22.43
C LEU A 190 10.10 -13.78 23.33
N THR A 191 9.78 -14.19 24.56
CA THR A 191 10.76 -14.67 25.54
C THR A 191 10.76 -16.19 25.74
N SER A 192 9.79 -16.92 25.18
CA SER A 192 9.67 -18.37 25.42
C SER A 192 10.76 -19.16 24.68
N GLU A 193 11.57 -19.89 25.44
CA GLU A 193 12.57 -20.82 24.91
C GLU A 193 11.95 -22.13 24.40
N ASN A 194 10.78 -22.51 24.92
CA ASN A 194 10.16 -23.82 24.70
C ASN A 194 9.17 -23.86 23.52
N ASN A 195 9.06 -22.79 22.72
CA ASN A 195 8.18 -22.69 21.54
C ASN A 195 6.68 -23.01 21.80
N ALA A 196 6.21 -22.95 23.05
CA ALA A 196 4.83 -23.31 23.40
C ALA A 196 3.79 -22.48 22.63
N ASN A 197 4.09 -21.20 22.38
CA ASN A 197 3.38 -20.35 21.43
C ASN A 197 4.38 -19.87 20.37
N ARG A 198 4.33 -20.45 19.17
CA ARG A 198 5.29 -20.16 18.10
C ARG A 198 5.14 -18.72 17.62
N LEU A 199 6.22 -17.93 17.72
CA LEU A 199 6.29 -16.60 17.11
C LEU A 199 5.97 -16.71 15.61
N ASN A 200 5.10 -15.82 15.13
CA ASN A 200 4.71 -15.73 13.74
C ASN A 200 4.75 -14.27 13.26
N GLN A 201 4.61 -14.06 11.96
CA GLN A 201 4.64 -12.73 11.35
C GLN A 201 3.55 -11.80 11.90
N GLY A 202 2.35 -12.31 12.20
CA GLY A 202 1.23 -11.53 12.73
C GLY A 202 1.52 -10.94 14.11
N HIS A 203 2.28 -11.62 14.96
CA HIS A 203 2.73 -11.09 16.24
C HIS A 203 3.66 -9.88 16.06
N LEU A 204 4.65 -10.00 15.17
CA LEU A 204 5.61 -8.92 14.88
C LEU A 204 4.92 -7.72 14.22
N GLN A 205 3.98 -7.98 13.29
CA GLN A 205 3.13 -6.95 12.70
C GLN A 205 2.32 -6.19 13.74
N ALA A 206 1.70 -6.90 14.70
CA ALA A 206 0.91 -6.26 15.75
C ALA A 206 1.78 -5.32 16.62
N ILE A 207 2.99 -5.76 16.97
CA ILE A 207 3.97 -4.95 17.70
C ILE A 207 4.37 -3.72 16.88
N ALA A 208 4.78 -3.92 15.63
CA ALA A 208 5.23 -2.85 14.75
C ALA A 208 4.13 -1.80 14.49
N VAL A 209 2.88 -2.21 14.26
CA VAL A 209 1.74 -1.31 14.05
C VAL A 209 1.35 -0.57 15.33
N SER A 210 1.39 -1.24 16.48
CA SER A 210 1.04 -0.61 17.77
C SER A 210 2.03 0.47 18.20
N GLY A 211 3.31 0.33 17.84
CA GLY A 211 4.37 1.22 18.32
C GLY A 211 4.65 1.11 19.82
N TYR A 212 4.19 0.05 20.47
CA TYR A 212 4.29 -0.10 21.92
C TYR A 212 5.73 -0.40 22.35
N ARG A 213 6.36 0.60 22.97
CA ARG A 213 7.79 0.63 23.24
C ARG A 213 8.34 -0.60 23.98
N PRO A 214 7.71 -1.10 25.06
CA PRO A 214 8.23 -2.27 25.77
C PRO A 214 8.34 -3.54 24.90
N LEU A 215 7.35 -3.80 24.03
CA LEU A 215 7.39 -4.96 23.13
C LEU A 215 8.41 -4.75 22.00
N LEU A 216 8.54 -3.51 21.48
CA LEU A 216 9.56 -3.17 20.49
C LEU A 216 10.99 -3.39 21.04
N GLU A 217 11.23 -3.04 22.31
CA GLU A 217 12.53 -3.27 22.94
C GLU A 217 12.84 -4.76 23.13
N LEU A 218 11.82 -5.58 23.41
CA LEU A 218 11.96 -7.04 23.45
C LEU A 218 12.25 -7.62 22.06
N GLU A 219 11.55 -7.14 21.03
CA GLU A 219 11.79 -7.51 19.64
C GLU A 219 13.22 -7.14 19.19
N GLY A 220 13.71 -5.95 19.56
CA GLY A 220 15.09 -5.53 19.31
C GLY A 220 16.12 -6.43 20.02
N LYS A 221 15.86 -6.83 21.27
CA LYS A 221 16.71 -7.81 21.98
C LYS A 221 16.69 -9.17 21.31
N LEU A 222 15.52 -9.62 20.84
CA LEU A 222 15.36 -10.87 20.12
C LEU A 222 16.15 -10.86 18.79
N LEU A 223 16.12 -9.74 18.05
CA LEU A 223 16.92 -9.54 16.84
C LEU A 223 18.43 -9.69 17.13
N LEU A 224 18.92 -9.13 18.23
CA LEU A 224 20.32 -9.28 18.66
C LEU A 224 20.67 -10.71 19.08
N ALA A 225 19.72 -11.40 19.71
CA ALA A 225 19.87 -12.79 20.13
C ALA A 225 19.85 -13.77 18.94
N ALA A 226 19.20 -13.41 17.83
CA ALA A 226 19.01 -14.24 16.64
C ALA A 226 20.30 -14.51 15.83
N LYS A 227 21.50 -14.58 16.43
CA LYS A 227 22.81 -14.67 15.76
C LYS A 227 22.96 -15.82 14.76
N LEU A 228 22.39 -16.98 15.03
CA LEU A 228 22.46 -18.16 14.14
C LEU A 228 21.13 -18.49 13.46
N GLN A 229 20.09 -17.68 13.67
CA GLN A 229 18.73 -17.96 13.18
C GLN A 229 18.35 -16.95 12.08
N GLU A 230 18.75 -17.21 10.84
CA GLU A 230 18.44 -16.34 9.70
C GLU A 230 16.93 -16.16 9.50
N GLY A 231 16.15 -17.24 9.65
CA GLY A 231 14.69 -17.17 9.53
C GLY A 231 14.03 -16.25 10.56
N LEU A 232 14.55 -16.22 11.80
CA LEU A 232 14.06 -15.31 12.84
C LEU A 232 14.45 -13.86 12.55
N ARG A 233 15.70 -13.61 12.14
CA ARG A 233 16.12 -12.27 11.71
C ARG A 233 15.26 -11.77 10.56
N GLN A 234 15.01 -12.63 9.57
CA GLN A 234 14.17 -12.28 8.42
C GLN A 234 12.76 -11.91 8.86
N ALA A 235 12.12 -12.72 9.72
CA ALA A 235 10.76 -12.43 10.21
C ALA A 235 10.65 -11.06 10.90
N ILE A 236 11.64 -10.70 11.72
CA ILE A 236 11.69 -9.40 12.41
C ILE A 236 11.92 -8.25 11.42
N VAL A 237 12.95 -8.35 10.59
CA VAL A 237 13.32 -7.23 9.71
C VAL A 237 12.29 -7.03 8.58
N GLU A 238 11.64 -8.08 8.08
CA GLU A 238 10.60 -7.97 7.06
C GLU A 238 9.28 -7.38 7.59
N THR A 239 9.12 -7.19 8.90
CA THR A 239 7.90 -6.59 9.49
C THR A 239 8.13 -5.19 10.06
N MET A 240 9.39 -4.79 10.30
CA MET A 240 9.73 -3.44 10.78
C MET A 240 9.17 -2.32 9.89
N ASP A 241 9.05 -2.61 8.59
CA ASP A 241 8.69 -1.68 7.53
C ASP A 241 7.17 -1.54 7.31
N GLU A 242 6.37 -2.30 8.07
CA GLU A 242 4.91 -2.30 8.02
C GLU A 242 4.27 -1.48 9.17
N GLY A 243 5.08 -1.09 10.17
CA GLY A 243 4.64 -0.37 11.37
C GLY A 243 4.73 1.16 11.31
N CYS A 244 4.48 1.82 12.43
CA CYS A 244 4.66 3.28 12.56
C CYS A 244 6.14 3.70 12.43
N PRO A 245 6.45 4.99 12.17
CA PRO A 245 7.82 5.47 12.05
C PRO A 245 8.71 5.09 13.24
N GLU A 246 8.16 5.15 14.45
CA GLU A 246 8.88 4.88 15.69
C GLU A 246 9.35 3.42 15.78
N SER A 247 8.51 2.47 15.33
CA SER A 247 8.86 1.05 15.26
C SER A 247 10.02 0.81 14.30
N TYR A 248 9.94 1.38 13.09
CA TYR A 248 11.02 1.27 12.10
C TYR A 248 12.32 1.89 12.63
N LEU A 249 12.26 3.11 13.15
CA LEU A 249 13.43 3.82 13.69
C LEU A 249 14.10 3.06 14.83
N HIS A 250 13.30 2.43 15.70
CA HIS A 250 13.84 1.63 16.79
C HIS A 250 14.65 0.43 16.29
N LEU A 251 14.03 -0.43 15.47
CA LEU A 251 14.69 -1.63 14.94
C LEU A 251 15.86 -1.26 14.01
N PHE A 252 15.71 -0.19 13.23
CA PHE A 252 16.78 0.31 12.37
C PHE A 252 17.98 0.83 13.16
N SER A 253 17.75 1.47 14.31
CA SER A 253 18.84 1.88 15.22
C SER A 253 19.55 0.64 15.81
N VAL A 254 18.80 -0.38 16.25
CA VAL A 254 19.38 -1.65 16.72
C VAL A 254 20.27 -2.29 15.64
N ILE A 255 19.82 -2.25 14.38
CA ILE A 255 20.60 -2.72 13.22
C ILE A 255 21.90 -1.93 13.07
N CYS A 256 21.81 -0.60 13.05
CA CYS A 256 22.96 0.29 12.85
C CYS A 256 23.99 0.15 13.98
N ASP A 257 23.53 0.23 15.22
CA ASP A 257 24.39 0.24 16.42
C ASP A 257 25.15 -1.08 16.62
N ASN A 258 24.63 -2.18 16.06
CA ASN A 258 25.21 -3.52 16.21
C ASN A 258 25.77 -4.09 14.89
N GLY A 259 25.86 -3.24 13.85
CA GLY A 259 26.42 -3.58 12.55
C GLY A 259 25.66 -4.71 11.82
N LEU A 260 24.37 -4.91 12.10
CA LEU A 260 23.61 -6.06 11.60
C LEU A 260 23.38 -6.01 10.08
N GLN A 261 23.65 -4.88 9.42
CA GLN A 261 23.54 -4.73 7.95
C GLN A 261 24.45 -5.67 7.14
N ARG A 262 25.40 -6.35 7.80
CA ARG A 262 26.20 -7.43 7.21
C ARG A 262 25.38 -8.69 6.86
N PHE A 263 24.25 -8.92 7.52
CA PHE A 263 23.40 -10.10 7.30
C PHE A 263 22.51 -9.95 6.06
N ALA A 264 22.34 -11.04 5.30
CA ALA A 264 21.54 -11.04 4.07
C ALA A 264 20.05 -10.69 4.33
N SER A 265 19.45 -11.22 5.39
CA SER A 265 18.09 -10.86 5.83
C SER A 265 17.93 -9.35 6.05
N VAL A 266 18.97 -8.69 6.61
CA VAL A 266 18.94 -7.25 6.87
C VAL A 266 19.07 -6.46 5.58
N LYS A 267 20.00 -6.83 4.69
CA LYS A 267 20.12 -6.21 3.36
C LYS A 267 18.80 -6.31 2.59
N ARG A 268 18.16 -7.47 2.62
CA ARG A 268 16.85 -7.70 2.00
C ARG A 268 15.77 -6.82 2.61
N GLY A 269 15.67 -6.75 3.93
CA GLY A 269 14.67 -5.91 4.59
C GLY A 269 14.83 -4.42 4.26
N ILE A 270 16.07 -3.93 4.21
CA ILE A 270 16.36 -2.56 3.74
C ILE A 270 15.94 -2.39 2.28
N ALA A 271 16.29 -3.33 1.39
CA ALA A 271 15.92 -3.29 -0.02
C ALA A 271 14.40 -3.35 -0.25
N VAL A 272 13.66 -4.12 0.56
CA VAL A 272 12.20 -4.12 0.53
C VAL A 272 11.68 -2.76 0.99
N SER A 273 12.12 -2.24 2.14
CA SER A 273 11.61 -0.97 2.68
C SER A 273 11.90 0.24 1.78
N THR A 274 13.06 0.26 1.13
CA THR A 274 13.53 1.42 0.35
C THR A 274 13.34 1.24 -1.15
N GLY A 275 13.38 0.02 -1.66
CA GLY A 275 13.39 -0.27 -3.10
C GLY A 275 14.74 -0.18 -3.77
N ILE A 276 15.80 0.04 -2.99
CA ILE A 276 17.16 0.12 -3.49
C ILE A 276 18.06 -0.90 -2.80
N GLY A 277 18.94 -1.53 -3.59
CA GLY A 277 19.95 -2.46 -3.11
C GLY A 277 19.67 -3.90 -3.54
N GLU A 278 20.72 -4.55 -4.03
CA GLU A 278 20.73 -5.98 -4.33
C GLU A 278 21.25 -6.76 -3.11
N GLN A 279 20.80 -8.00 -2.93
CA GLN A 279 21.27 -8.87 -1.84
C GLN A 279 22.80 -9.06 -1.88
N ASP A 280 23.37 -9.07 -3.09
CA ASP A 280 24.79 -9.26 -3.35
C ASP A 280 25.60 -7.95 -3.37
N SER A 281 24.99 -6.82 -2.96
CA SER A 281 25.69 -5.54 -2.86
C SER A 281 26.89 -5.65 -1.92
N SER A 282 28.02 -5.06 -2.35
CA SER A 282 29.21 -4.94 -1.51
C SER A 282 28.88 -4.23 -0.19
N GLU A 283 29.58 -4.57 0.90
CA GLU A 283 29.36 -3.96 2.21
C GLU A 283 29.51 -2.43 2.18
N ARG A 284 30.42 -1.90 1.35
CA ARG A 284 30.60 -0.46 1.16
C ARG A 284 29.32 0.22 0.66
N ILE A 285 28.65 -0.40 -0.30
CA ILE A 285 27.39 0.12 -0.87
C ILE A 285 26.27 0.02 0.17
N THR A 286 26.14 -1.12 0.84
CA THR A 286 25.16 -1.31 1.91
C THR A 286 25.36 -0.29 3.04
N ASN A 287 26.58 -0.08 3.49
CA ASN A 287 26.90 0.89 4.55
C ASN A 287 26.54 2.32 4.11
N LYS A 288 26.82 2.70 2.86
CA LYS A 288 26.39 4.00 2.33
C LYS A 288 24.87 4.17 2.40
N TYR A 289 24.09 3.16 2.03
CA TYR A 289 22.63 3.24 2.09
C TYR A 289 22.13 3.37 3.54
N VAL A 290 22.67 2.55 4.45
CA VAL A 290 22.33 2.58 5.88
C VAL A 290 22.63 3.96 6.49
N GLU A 291 23.80 4.53 6.20
CA GLU A 291 24.19 5.87 6.67
C GLU A 291 23.27 6.97 6.14
N LEU A 292 22.89 6.91 4.85
CA LEU A 292 21.97 7.88 4.25
C LEU A 292 20.56 7.77 4.83
N ILE A 293 20.03 6.54 4.97
CA ILE A 293 18.73 6.29 5.60
C ILE A 293 18.75 6.82 7.03
N HIS A 294 19.74 6.44 7.83
CA HIS A 294 19.87 6.90 9.22
C HIS A 294 19.89 8.43 9.30
N ARG A 295 20.69 9.08 8.44
CA ARG A 295 20.81 10.54 8.41
C ARG A 295 19.51 11.23 8.03
N PHE A 296 18.86 10.79 6.95
CA PHE A 296 17.67 11.45 6.43
C PHE A 296 16.42 11.19 7.27
N LEU A 297 16.30 10.02 7.89
CA LEU A 297 15.21 9.75 8.80
C LEU A 297 15.35 10.54 10.11
N ASN A 298 16.56 10.83 10.58
CA ASN A 298 16.79 11.62 11.80
C ASN A 298 16.90 13.14 11.55
N ASP A 299 17.23 13.58 10.32
CA ASP A 299 17.31 15.00 9.95
C ASP A 299 16.59 15.29 8.63
N ARG A 300 15.35 15.79 8.77
CA ARG A 300 14.49 16.14 7.64
C ARG A 300 15.08 17.27 6.79
N LYS A 301 15.84 18.21 7.37
CA LYS A 301 16.43 19.32 6.59
C LYS A 301 17.52 18.81 5.65
N GLN A 302 18.29 17.83 6.09
CA GLN A 302 19.29 17.17 5.25
C GLN A 302 18.62 16.40 4.11
N ALA A 303 17.52 15.68 4.37
CA ALA A 303 16.74 15.02 3.32
C ALA A 303 16.27 16.02 2.24
N HIS A 304 15.70 17.17 2.64
CA HIS A 304 15.27 18.18 1.67
C HIS A 304 16.44 18.80 0.88
N SER A 305 17.58 19.04 1.54
CA SER A 305 18.76 19.59 0.88
C SER A 305 19.34 18.63 -0.15
N ALA A 306 19.32 17.32 0.15
CA ALA A 306 19.76 16.25 -0.73
C ALA A 306 18.92 16.09 -2.01
N LEU A 307 17.76 16.74 -2.12
CA LEU A 307 16.99 16.79 -3.38
C LEU A 307 17.74 17.52 -4.51
N GLN A 308 18.76 18.31 -4.17
CA GLN A 308 19.65 18.95 -5.14
C GLN A 308 20.94 18.15 -5.40
N SER A 309 21.09 16.97 -4.80
CA SER A 309 22.28 16.14 -4.97
C SER A 309 22.40 15.67 -6.42
N LYS A 310 23.65 15.60 -6.89
CA LYS A 310 24.01 14.98 -8.18
C LYS A 310 24.14 13.46 -8.07
N ASP A 311 24.19 12.93 -6.85
CA ASP A 311 24.19 11.50 -6.59
C ASP A 311 22.74 11.00 -6.59
N THR A 312 22.39 10.17 -7.58
CA THR A 312 21.02 9.66 -7.75
C THR A 312 20.58 8.77 -6.59
N VAL A 313 21.50 8.10 -5.90
CA VAL A 313 21.20 7.32 -4.68
C VAL A 313 20.82 8.25 -3.55
N GLU A 314 21.58 9.32 -3.35
CA GLU A 314 21.31 10.31 -2.31
C GLU A 314 19.98 11.02 -2.55
N LEU A 315 19.73 11.45 -3.79
CA LEU A 315 18.47 12.04 -4.23
C LEU A 315 17.28 11.09 -4.03
N TYR A 316 17.42 9.82 -4.42
CA TYR A 316 16.36 8.82 -4.26
C TYR A 316 16.04 8.54 -2.79
N LEU A 317 17.06 8.32 -1.95
CA LEU A 317 16.86 8.07 -0.53
C LEU A 317 16.31 9.30 0.20
N ALA A 318 16.62 10.51 -0.27
CA ALA A 318 15.97 11.73 0.20
C ALA A 318 14.46 11.75 -0.11
N LEU A 319 14.06 11.46 -1.35
CA LEU A 319 12.65 11.34 -1.73
C LEU A 319 11.95 10.25 -0.92
N TRP A 320 12.55 9.07 -0.80
CA TRP A 320 12.01 7.97 0.01
C TRP A 320 11.86 8.36 1.47
N SER A 321 12.83 9.06 2.07
CA SER A 321 12.78 9.47 3.48
C SER A 321 11.71 10.53 3.76
N ILE A 322 11.44 11.42 2.80
CA ILE A 322 10.33 12.37 2.89
C ILE A 322 9.00 11.61 2.86
N GLY A 323 8.82 10.71 1.87
CA GLY A 323 7.62 9.91 1.76
C GLY A 323 7.44 8.84 2.85
N PHE A 324 8.53 8.42 3.50
CA PHE A 324 8.50 7.58 4.69
C PHE A 324 7.69 8.23 5.80
N TYR A 325 7.80 9.55 5.97
CA TYR A 325 6.97 10.29 6.94
C TYR A 325 5.62 10.70 6.36
N ASN A 326 5.63 11.28 5.15
CA ASN A 326 4.41 11.69 4.47
C ASN A 326 4.61 11.84 2.96
N THR A 327 4.07 10.92 2.16
CA THR A 327 4.12 10.96 0.70
C THR A 327 3.46 12.21 0.11
N GLU A 328 2.47 12.81 0.78
CA GLU A 328 1.84 14.03 0.25
C GLU A 328 2.80 15.22 0.19
N GLU A 329 3.85 15.24 1.03
CA GLU A 329 4.89 16.28 0.99
C GLU A 329 5.63 16.29 -0.35
N ILE A 330 5.83 15.12 -0.97
CA ILE A 330 6.45 14.98 -2.30
C ILE A 330 5.69 15.80 -3.34
N GLN A 331 4.35 15.85 -3.27
CA GLN A 331 3.52 16.58 -4.23
C GLN A 331 3.84 18.08 -4.27
N THR A 332 4.26 18.64 -3.13
CA THR A 332 4.61 20.07 -3.02
C THR A 332 6.00 20.38 -3.58
N LEU A 333 6.90 19.40 -3.58
CA LEU A 333 8.30 19.55 -3.99
C LEU A 333 8.53 19.26 -5.48
N VAL A 334 7.71 18.36 -6.03
CA VAL A 334 7.77 17.88 -7.41
C VAL A 334 7.70 18.98 -8.49
N PRO A 335 6.83 20.00 -8.41
CA PRO A 335 6.68 20.97 -9.49
C PRO A 335 7.98 21.69 -9.86
N GLU A 336 8.80 22.04 -8.87
CA GLU A 336 10.09 22.69 -9.10
C GLU A 336 11.11 21.73 -9.74
N ILE A 337 11.14 20.46 -9.31
CA ILE A 337 12.00 19.42 -9.90
C ILE A 337 11.63 19.21 -11.38
N ILE A 338 10.34 19.12 -11.72
CA ILE A 338 9.90 18.93 -13.12
C ILE A 338 10.23 20.15 -13.98
N LYS A 339 10.03 21.36 -13.45
CA LYS A 339 10.17 22.60 -14.23
C LYS A 339 11.64 23.00 -14.44
N LYS A 340 12.47 22.87 -13.41
CA LYS A 340 13.83 23.41 -13.36
C LYS A 340 14.92 22.36 -13.14
N GLY A 341 14.56 21.15 -12.73
CA GLY A 341 15.52 20.09 -12.46
C GLY A 341 16.27 19.63 -13.70
N ALA A 342 17.48 19.14 -13.50
CA ALA A 342 18.24 18.46 -14.53
C ALA A 342 17.57 17.12 -14.90
N LYS A 343 17.86 16.60 -16.10
CA LYS A 343 17.28 15.35 -16.62
C LYS A 343 17.36 14.20 -15.61
N TYR A 344 18.51 13.98 -14.98
CA TYR A 344 18.69 12.90 -14.00
C TYR A 344 17.82 13.08 -12.75
N GLN A 345 17.53 14.32 -12.32
CA GLN A 345 16.66 14.57 -11.16
C GLN A 345 15.22 14.18 -11.48
N VAL A 346 14.74 14.55 -12.69
CA VAL A 346 13.41 14.19 -13.16
C VAL A 346 13.27 12.67 -13.33
N GLN A 347 14.27 12.00 -13.93
CA GLN A 347 14.29 10.55 -14.08
C GLN A 347 14.30 9.84 -12.72
N THR A 348 15.09 10.32 -11.75
CA THR A 348 15.13 9.76 -10.39
C THR A 348 13.79 9.93 -9.67
N LEU A 349 13.16 11.10 -9.81
CA LEU A 349 11.82 11.36 -9.29
C LEU A 349 10.78 10.40 -9.90
N LEU A 350 10.75 10.26 -11.22
CA LEU A 350 9.81 9.37 -11.90
C LEU A 350 10.05 7.90 -11.49
N TYR A 351 11.30 7.47 -11.38
CA TYR A 351 11.62 6.15 -10.84
C TYR A 351 11.07 5.98 -9.41
N PHE A 352 11.29 6.96 -8.53
CA PHE A 352 10.73 6.94 -7.18
C PHE A 352 9.20 6.87 -7.15
N LEU A 353 8.50 7.58 -8.03
CA LEU A 353 7.03 7.56 -8.06
C LEU A 353 6.47 6.15 -8.32
N ARG A 354 7.15 5.32 -9.13
CA ARG A 354 6.78 3.91 -9.36
C ARG A 354 6.78 3.10 -8.06
N CYS A 355 7.62 3.49 -7.11
CA CYS A 355 7.78 2.85 -5.81
C CYS A 355 6.69 3.25 -4.80
N THR A 356 5.85 4.25 -5.10
CA THR A 356 4.91 4.80 -4.10
C THR A 356 3.57 4.09 -4.02
N GLN A 357 3.17 3.30 -5.02
CA GLN A 357 1.81 2.71 -5.13
C GLN A 357 0.67 3.75 -5.05
N TYR A 358 0.92 5.02 -5.37
CA TYR A 358 -0.07 6.09 -5.34
C TYR A 358 -0.48 6.51 -6.76
N SER A 359 -1.32 5.71 -7.42
CA SER A 359 -1.71 5.87 -8.83
C SER A 359 -2.20 7.28 -9.19
N GLY A 360 -3.10 7.87 -8.40
CA GLY A 360 -3.62 9.22 -8.65
C GLY A 360 -2.55 10.31 -8.59
N MET A 361 -1.67 10.26 -7.58
CA MET A 361 -0.53 11.17 -7.48
C MET A 361 0.45 10.97 -8.64
N ASN A 362 0.79 9.71 -8.93
CA ASN A 362 1.69 9.31 -10.01
C ASN A 362 1.20 9.80 -11.37
N HIS A 363 -0.09 9.67 -11.65
CA HIS A 363 -0.68 10.15 -12.89
C HIS A 363 -0.59 11.67 -13.01
N ARG A 364 -1.02 12.41 -11.99
CA ARG A 364 -0.98 13.88 -12.03
C ARG A 364 0.44 14.41 -12.19
N ILE A 365 1.41 13.82 -11.50
CA ILE A 365 2.80 14.22 -11.61
C ILE A 365 3.38 13.87 -12.99
N SER A 366 3.14 12.65 -13.48
CA SER A 366 3.63 12.21 -14.78
C SER A 366 2.99 13.00 -15.93
N LYS A 367 1.71 13.39 -15.82
CA LYS A 367 1.03 14.30 -16.76
C LYS A 367 1.78 15.64 -16.88
N ASN A 368 2.10 16.25 -15.74
CA ASN A 368 2.87 17.50 -15.70
C ASN A 368 4.30 17.33 -16.24
N ALA A 369 4.94 16.19 -15.94
CA ALA A 369 6.25 15.87 -16.49
C ALA A 369 6.18 15.71 -18.02
N PHE A 370 5.11 15.11 -18.54
CA PHE A 370 4.91 14.89 -19.96
C PHE A 370 4.82 16.21 -20.73
N GLU A 371 4.01 17.17 -20.27
CA GLU A 371 3.93 18.51 -20.87
C GLU A 371 5.30 19.18 -21.06
N ARG A 372 6.23 18.95 -20.14
CA ARG A 372 7.56 19.56 -20.17
C ARG A 372 8.60 18.73 -20.95
N TRP A 373 8.57 17.41 -20.80
CA TRP A 373 9.66 16.51 -21.17
C TRP A 373 9.32 15.56 -22.32
N TYR A 374 8.18 15.73 -23.00
CA TYR A 374 7.77 14.84 -24.10
C TYR A 374 8.79 14.71 -25.24
N LYS A 375 9.69 15.69 -25.43
CA LYS A 375 10.75 15.66 -26.45
C LYS A 375 12.02 14.92 -26.03
N GLU A 376 12.08 14.38 -24.82
CA GLU A 376 13.24 13.67 -24.28
C GLU A 376 12.88 12.18 -24.11
N PRO A 377 13.15 11.31 -25.10
CA PRO A 377 12.72 9.91 -25.11
C PRO A 377 13.09 9.13 -23.84
N SER A 378 14.30 9.34 -23.32
CA SER A 378 14.75 8.71 -22.07
C SER A 378 13.97 9.15 -20.83
N VAL A 379 13.34 10.33 -20.82
CA VAL A 379 12.46 10.76 -19.73
C VAL A 379 11.05 10.22 -19.96
N VAL A 380 10.58 10.25 -21.22
CA VAL A 380 9.28 9.66 -21.61
C VAL A 380 9.19 8.18 -21.21
N ALA A 381 10.27 7.41 -21.37
CA ALA A 381 10.36 6.02 -20.92
C ALA A 381 9.99 5.82 -19.43
N ALA A 382 10.30 6.78 -18.56
CA ALA A 382 9.89 6.75 -17.15
C ALA A 382 8.53 7.40 -16.88
N ILE A 383 8.01 8.22 -17.79
CA ILE A 383 6.70 8.86 -17.68
C ILE A 383 5.58 7.86 -18.00
N LEU A 384 5.67 7.13 -19.12
CA LEU A 384 4.54 6.33 -19.63
C LEU A 384 4.05 5.23 -18.66
N PRO A 385 4.91 4.56 -17.87
CA PRO A 385 4.45 3.61 -16.86
C PRO A 385 3.59 4.23 -15.74
N LEU A 386 3.75 5.54 -15.49
CA LEU A 386 3.00 6.30 -14.49
C LEU A 386 1.81 7.07 -15.06
N TYR A 387 1.82 7.30 -16.38
CA TYR A 387 0.87 8.13 -17.09
C TYR A 387 -0.27 7.27 -17.66
N LEU A 388 -1.52 7.63 -17.33
CA LEU A 388 -2.71 6.82 -17.69
C LEU A 388 -2.54 5.35 -17.27
N SER A 389 -1.93 5.13 -16.09
CA SER A 389 -1.71 3.80 -15.51
C SER A 389 -3.01 3.25 -14.93
N GLY A 390 -3.21 1.93 -15.01
CA GLY A 390 -4.39 1.26 -14.44
C GLY A 390 -5.61 1.21 -15.38
N LEU A 391 -5.54 1.86 -16.54
CA LEU A 391 -6.52 1.67 -17.61
C LEU A 391 -6.30 0.33 -18.32
N TYR A 392 -7.38 -0.37 -18.63
CA TYR A 392 -7.33 -1.63 -19.37
C TYR A 392 -8.44 -1.68 -20.41
N LEU A 393 -8.08 -2.00 -21.66
CA LEU A 393 -9.03 -2.22 -22.75
C LEU A 393 -9.46 -3.69 -22.72
N SER A 394 -10.57 -3.98 -22.03
CA SER A 394 -11.14 -5.33 -22.02
C SER A 394 -11.90 -5.60 -23.31
N ARG A 395 -11.63 -6.75 -23.95
CA ARG A 395 -12.44 -7.26 -25.08
C ARG A 395 -13.91 -7.49 -24.70
N TYR A 396 -14.19 -7.65 -23.41
CA TYR A 396 -15.53 -7.87 -22.86
C TYR A 396 -16.13 -6.61 -22.22
N GLY A 397 -15.42 -5.47 -22.24
CA GLY A 397 -15.90 -4.21 -21.69
C GLY A 397 -16.96 -3.58 -22.59
N GLY A 398 -18.05 -3.10 -22.01
CA GLY A 398 -19.08 -2.37 -22.74
C GLY A 398 -18.66 -0.91 -23.00
N HIS A 399 -19.27 -0.26 -24.00
CA HIS A 399 -19.08 1.18 -24.25
C HIS A 399 -19.41 2.09 -23.06
N LYS A 400 -20.12 1.59 -22.04
CA LYS A 400 -20.48 2.30 -20.80
C LYS A 400 -19.36 2.33 -19.75
N ASP A 401 -18.24 1.64 -20.00
CA ASP A 401 -17.12 1.51 -19.07
C ASP A 401 -15.96 2.46 -19.39
N ALA A 402 -16.19 3.45 -20.27
CA ALA A 402 -15.16 4.44 -20.59
C ALA A 402 -14.85 5.30 -19.35
N PRO A 403 -13.57 5.43 -18.96
CA PRO A 403 -13.18 6.31 -17.88
C PRO A 403 -13.59 7.75 -18.20
N SER A 404 -13.98 8.50 -17.19
CA SER A 404 -14.31 9.92 -17.35
C SER A 404 -13.05 10.67 -17.78
N LEU A 405 -13.16 11.46 -18.84
CA LEU A 405 -12.07 12.32 -19.32
C LEU A 405 -11.52 13.20 -18.18
N HIS A 406 -12.41 13.71 -17.33
CA HIS A 406 -12.07 14.63 -16.24
C HIS A 406 -11.29 13.97 -15.09
N ASP A 407 -11.23 12.64 -15.04
CA ASP A 407 -10.41 11.94 -14.05
C ASP A 407 -8.91 12.01 -14.39
N TYR A 408 -8.58 12.28 -15.66
CA TYR A 408 -7.21 12.25 -16.20
C TYR A 408 -6.78 13.59 -16.83
N PHE A 409 -7.72 14.33 -17.41
CA PHE A 409 -7.45 15.58 -18.12
C PHE A 409 -8.34 16.72 -17.64
N ASP A 410 -7.78 17.92 -17.62
CA ASP A 410 -8.46 19.14 -17.24
C ASP A 410 -9.44 19.57 -18.35
N SER A 411 -9.10 19.27 -19.61
CA SER A 411 -9.95 19.56 -20.77
C SER A 411 -9.73 18.59 -21.93
N LYS A 412 -10.66 18.60 -22.90
CA LYS A 412 -10.53 17.83 -24.13
C LYS A 412 -9.33 18.30 -24.96
N GLU A 413 -9.04 19.60 -24.96
CA GLU A 413 -7.92 20.20 -25.67
C GLU A 413 -6.57 19.73 -25.10
N GLU A 414 -6.45 19.58 -23.77
CA GLU A 414 -5.26 18.99 -23.14
C GLU A 414 -5.06 17.55 -23.63
N ALA A 415 -6.14 16.74 -23.62
CA ALA A 415 -6.08 15.35 -24.06
C ALA A 415 -5.66 15.23 -25.54
N VAL A 416 -6.23 16.05 -26.44
CA VAL A 416 -5.83 16.09 -27.86
C VAL A 416 -4.38 16.53 -28.01
N ARG A 417 -3.92 17.54 -27.25
CA ARG A 417 -2.50 17.96 -27.27
C ARG A 417 -1.57 16.83 -26.85
N HIS A 418 -1.92 16.10 -25.81
CA HIS A 418 -1.14 14.94 -25.35
C HIS A 418 -1.12 13.80 -26.38
N TYR A 419 -2.21 13.57 -27.11
CA TYR A 419 -2.23 12.65 -28.25
C TYR A 419 -1.21 13.06 -29.32
N GLU A 420 -1.16 14.34 -29.67
CA GLU A 420 -0.19 14.85 -30.65
C GLU A 420 1.26 14.75 -30.17
N TYR A 421 1.52 14.92 -28.86
CA TYR A 421 2.85 14.65 -28.30
C TYR A 421 3.24 13.18 -28.45
N LEU A 422 2.33 12.25 -28.12
CA LEU A 422 2.58 10.80 -28.28
C LEU A 422 2.88 10.45 -29.74
N LYS A 423 2.14 11.02 -30.69
CA LYS A 423 2.37 10.85 -32.13
C LYS A 423 3.75 11.37 -32.57
N GLN A 424 4.17 12.54 -32.09
CA GLN A 424 5.51 13.06 -32.37
C GLN A 424 6.60 12.13 -31.84
N ILE A 425 6.41 11.59 -30.63
CA ILE A 425 7.37 10.65 -30.03
C ILE A 425 7.44 9.36 -30.86
N TYR A 426 6.28 8.77 -31.19
CA TYR A 426 6.19 7.57 -32.03
C TYR A 426 6.99 7.71 -33.33
N GLN A 427 6.91 8.89 -33.97
CA GLN A 427 7.63 9.20 -35.20
C GLN A 427 9.14 9.39 -34.99
N SER A 428 9.55 9.86 -33.81
CA SER A 428 10.95 10.16 -33.49
C SER A 428 11.77 8.95 -33.07
N ILE A 429 11.13 7.90 -32.52
CA ILE A 429 11.83 6.72 -32.01
C ILE A 429 11.79 5.55 -33.01
N SER A 430 12.72 4.61 -32.84
CA SER A 430 12.64 3.29 -33.50
C SER A 430 11.51 2.43 -32.90
N ALA A 431 11.37 1.15 -33.29
CA ALA A 431 10.35 0.28 -32.72
C ALA A 431 10.45 0.16 -31.19
N LYS A 432 11.67 0.15 -30.66
CA LYS A 432 12.00 0.04 -29.24
C LYS A 432 13.33 0.71 -28.94
N GLU A 433 13.38 1.52 -27.89
CA GLU A 433 14.62 2.06 -27.32
C GLU A 433 14.83 1.53 -25.91
N ILE A 434 16.06 1.14 -25.59
CA ILE A 434 16.45 0.64 -24.27
C ILE A 434 17.48 1.61 -23.69
N TYR A 435 17.25 2.03 -22.45
CA TYR A 435 18.17 2.86 -21.69
C TYR A 435 18.72 2.03 -20.54
N SER A 436 20.01 1.71 -20.62
CA SER A 436 20.74 0.96 -19.60
C SER A 436 22.18 1.48 -19.53
N PRO A 437 22.66 1.93 -18.36
CA PRO A 437 21.95 2.01 -17.09
C PRO A 437 20.88 3.12 -17.05
N TYR A 438 19.92 3.03 -16.12
CA TYR A 438 18.88 4.04 -15.93
C TYR A 438 18.69 4.44 -14.47
N VAL A 439 19.07 5.67 -14.10
CA VAL A 439 19.12 6.19 -12.71
C VAL A 439 20.13 5.46 -11.82
N PHE A 440 20.08 4.12 -11.80
CA PHE A 440 21.00 3.23 -11.11
C PHE A 440 21.71 2.29 -12.09
N PRO A 441 22.92 1.81 -11.76
CA PRO A 441 23.70 0.92 -12.63
C PRO A 441 23.02 -0.41 -13.00
N TRP A 442 22.19 -0.96 -12.13
CA TRP A 442 21.49 -2.24 -12.31
C TRP A 442 20.09 -2.09 -12.94
N GLU A 443 19.62 -0.85 -13.13
CA GLU A 443 18.29 -0.58 -13.65
C GLU A 443 18.32 -0.32 -15.15
N SER A 444 17.23 -0.70 -15.81
CA SER A 444 16.98 -0.35 -17.20
C SER A 444 15.54 0.07 -17.39
N THR A 445 15.29 0.84 -18.45
CA THR A 445 13.93 1.17 -18.87
C THR A 445 13.86 1.13 -20.38
N GLU A 446 12.66 0.92 -20.91
CA GLU A 446 12.42 0.86 -22.33
C GLU A 446 11.27 1.77 -22.72
N LEU A 447 11.31 2.22 -23.97
CA LEU A 447 10.23 2.94 -24.62
C LEU A 447 9.90 2.22 -25.92
N THR A 448 8.67 1.74 -26.04
CA THR A 448 8.21 1.02 -27.23
C THR A 448 7.12 1.81 -27.96
N ARG A 449 7.05 1.62 -29.27
CA ARG A 449 5.92 2.14 -30.07
C ARG A 449 4.58 1.57 -29.59
N SER A 450 4.56 0.31 -29.19
CA SER A 450 3.39 -0.37 -28.61
C SER A 450 2.83 0.38 -27.39
N GLU A 451 3.69 0.73 -26.41
CA GLU A 451 3.25 1.47 -25.23
C GLU A 451 2.69 2.84 -25.60
N ILE A 452 3.35 3.57 -26.52
CA ILE A 452 2.88 4.88 -26.99
C ILE A 452 1.49 4.76 -27.63
N VAL A 453 1.29 3.80 -28.53
CA VAL A 453 0.02 3.57 -29.22
C VAL A 453 -1.08 3.19 -28.24
N LEU A 454 -0.75 2.41 -27.20
CA LEU A 454 -1.71 2.08 -26.14
C LEU A 454 -2.17 3.34 -25.39
N LYS A 455 -1.27 4.28 -25.06
CA LYS A 455 -1.65 5.56 -24.44
C LYS A 455 -2.47 6.43 -25.39
N MET A 456 -2.16 6.43 -26.68
CA MET A 456 -2.99 7.09 -27.70
C MET A 456 -4.40 6.51 -27.74
N ALA A 457 -4.53 5.17 -27.68
CA ALA A 457 -5.81 4.49 -27.64
C ALA A 457 -6.65 4.87 -26.41
N TYR A 458 -6.04 5.00 -25.22
CA TYR A 458 -6.75 5.46 -24.03
C TYR A 458 -7.31 6.89 -24.19
N ILE A 459 -6.52 7.80 -24.77
CA ILE A 459 -6.97 9.17 -25.03
C ILE A 459 -8.12 9.18 -26.04
N THR A 460 -8.00 8.42 -27.12
CA THR A 460 -9.07 8.29 -28.12
C THR A 460 -10.34 7.68 -27.52
N TRP A 461 -10.20 6.71 -26.61
CA TRP A 461 -11.31 6.10 -25.89
C TRP A 461 -12.06 7.12 -25.02
N MET A 462 -11.34 7.91 -24.21
CA MET A 462 -11.93 8.94 -23.33
C MET A 462 -12.53 10.12 -24.10
N THR A 463 -11.87 10.58 -25.16
CA THR A 463 -12.32 11.77 -25.91
C THR A 463 -13.44 11.48 -26.90
N ASN A 464 -13.60 10.20 -27.28
CA ASN A 464 -14.54 9.70 -28.28
C ASN A 464 -14.52 10.52 -29.59
N ASN A 465 -13.33 11.01 -29.98
CA ASN A 465 -13.15 11.87 -31.15
C ASN A 465 -12.94 11.02 -32.41
N SER A 466 -13.83 11.13 -33.41
CA SER A 466 -13.75 10.36 -34.65
C SER A 466 -12.45 10.57 -35.43
N ALA A 467 -11.94 11.81 -35.49
CA ALA A 467 -10.69 12.10 -36.20
C ALA A 467 -9.48 11.41 -35.55
N LEU A 468 -9.45 11.35 -34.21
CA LEU A 468 -8.40 10.62 -33.48
C LEU A 468 -8.55 9.10 -33.64
N LYS A 469 -9.77 8.58 -33.79
CA LYS A 469 -9.98 7.16 -34.09
C LYS A 469 -9.42 6.78 -35.46
N ASP A 470 -9.73 7.59 -36.47
CA ASP A 470 -9.27 7.34 -37.84
C ASP A 470 -7.74 7.45 -37.93
N ASP A 471 -7.13 8.45 -37.27
CA ASP A 471 -5.68 8.56 -37.18
C ASP A 471 -5.05 7.36 -36.45
N LEU A 472 -5.59 6.96 -35.29
CA LEU A 472 -5.09 5.84 -34.48
C LEU A 472 -5.01 4.53 -35.26
N CYS A 473 -5.95 4.27 -36.18
CA CYS A 473 -5.97 3.06 -37.02
C CYS A 473 -4.64 2.82 -37.76
N SER A 474 -3.95 3.89 -38.15
CA SER A 474 -2.66 3.82 -38.86
C SER A 474 -1.51 3.30 -37.98
N TYR A 475 -1.66 3.35 -36.65
CA TYR A 475 -0.63 2.99 -35.67
C TYR A 475 -0.87 1.64 -34.99
N LEU A 476 -2.11 1.11 -35.06
CA LEU A 476 -2.48 -0.17 -34.46
C LEU A 476 -1.57 -1.36 -34.82
N PRO A 477 -0.97 -1.46 -36.04
CA PRO A 477 -0.04 -2.54 -36.35
C PRO A 477 1.22 -2.59 -35.48
N SER A 478 1.52 -1.52 -34.72
CA SER A 478 2.66 -1.46 -33.80
C SER A 478 2.32 -1.89 -32.36
N LEU A 479 1.07 -2.25 -32.08
CA LEU A 479 0.71 -2.85 -30.80
C LEU A 479 1.24 -4.27 -30.75
N ASP A 480 1.98 -4.58 -29.69
CA ASP A 480 2.43 -5.95 -29.43
C ASP A 480 1.21 -6.84 -29.14
N THR A 481 1.25 -8.07 -29.65
CA THR A 481 0.21 -9.09 -29.44
C THR A 481 0.29 -9.76 -28.07
#